data_AF-S4P7H2-F1
#
_entry.id   AF-S4P7H2-F1
#
_cell.length_a   1.000
_cell.length_b   1.000
_cell.length_c   1.000
_cell.angle_alpha   90.00
_cell.angle_beta   90.00
_cell.angle_gamma   90.00
#
_symmetry.space_group_name_H-M   'P 1'
#
loop_
_entity.id
_entity.type
_entity.pdbx_description
1 polymer ?
#
loop_
_entity_poly.entity_id
_entity_poly.type
_entity_poly.pdbx_seq_one_letter_code
_entity_poly.pdbx_strand_id
1 'polypeptide(L)'
;MAMNIISKEKKEIRWLGLPTNSMQECTALEKEKQSKLDQIQTKTQQLQELILQHISFKSLIERNKDAENKGIKPSPSSAIHLPFIVVNTSDKALIDCSISNDKTEYMFNFNKRFQIHDDIDILKRMGLLFGLDKGECTEEDIDKVKSMVPKSLESYVEQMGRGVSNSISNILEEEDLDDVDEEETLEGEAETEDQEVEANEYSEDSSDVDV
;
A
#
# COMPACT_ATOMS: atom_id res chain seq x y z
N MET A 1 -8.00 27.74 -42.64
CA MET A 1 -8.41 26.31 -42.68
C MET A 1 -8.82 25.91 -41.28
N ALA A 2 -9.86 25.10 -41.11
CA ALA A 2 -10.47 24.81 -39.81
C ALA A 2 -9.71 23.69 -39.05
N MET A 3 -8.47 23.97 -38.62
CA MET A 3 -7.61 23.14 -37.74
C MET A 3 -7.74 21.61 -37.87
N ASN A 4 -7.86 21.08 -39.09
CA ASN A 4 -8.11 19.66 -39.38
C ASN A 4 -9.33 19.04 -38.64
N ILE A 5 -10.29 19.85 -38.17
CA ILE A 5 -11.49 19.39 -37.43
C ILE A 5 -12.53 18.77 -38.36
N ILE A 6 -12.55 19.22 -39.61
CA ILE A 6 -13.47 18.74 -40.65
C ILE A 6 -12.70 18.47 -41.95
N SER A 7 -13.02 17.36 -42.60
CA SER A 7 -12.61 17.08 -43.97
C SER A 7 -13.79 17.35 -44.91
N LYS A 8 -13.51 17.91 -46.09
CA LYS A 8 -14.51 18.06 -47.16
C LYS A 8 -14.03 17.33 -48.40
N GLU A 9 -14.73 16.24 -48.73
CA GLU A 9 -14.44 15.44 -49.92
C GLU A 9 -15.64 15.54 -50.87
N LYS A 10 -15.47 16.27 -51.98
CA LYS A 10 -16.53 16.61 -52.95
C LYS A 10 -17.73 17.31 -52.27
N LYS A 11 -18.85 16.59 -52.07
CA LYS A 11 -20.09 17.08 -51.44
C LYS A 11 -20.26 16.61 -50.00
N GLU A 12 -19.42 15.70 -49.51
CA GLU A 12 -19.48 15.21 -48.13
C GLU A 12 -18.61 16.08 -47.21
N ILE A 13 -19.07 16.25 -45.97
CA ILE A 13 -18.31 16.84 -44.87
C ILE A 13 -18.21 15.76 -43.80
N ARG A 14 -16.99 15.29 -43.52
CA ARG A 14 -16.71 14.35 -42.44
C ARG A 14 -16.12 15.11 -41.26
N TRP A 15 -16.66 14.90 -40.07
CA TRP A 15 -16.04 15.37 -38.84
C TRP A 15 -14.82 14.48 -38.53
N LEU A 16 -13.65 15.10 -38.42
CA LEU A 16 -12.39 14.42 -38.09
C LEU A 16 -12.06 14.47 -36.58
N GLY A 17 -12.75 15.33 -35.83
CA GLY A 17 -12.46 15.57 -34.40
C GLY A 17 -11.36 16.60 -34.17
N LEU A 18 -11.13 16.99 -32.91
CA LEU A 18 -10.07 17.93 -32.55
C LEU A 18 -8.70 17.22 -32.66
N PRO A 19 -7.71 17.78 -33.38
CA PRO A 19 -6.60 16.99 -33.96
C PRO A 19 -5.64 16.32 -32.96
N THR A 20 -5.67 16.62 -31.67
CA THR A 20 -4.76 16.00 -30.67
C THR A 20 -5.33 15.81 -29.26
N ASN A 21 -6.64 16.01 -29.01
CA ASN A 21 -7.11 16.11 -27.61
C ASN A 21 -6.98 14.77 -26.83
N SER A 22 -7.65 13.71 -27.29
CA SER A 22 -7.73 12.44 -26.53
C SER A 22 -6.37 11.79 -26.26
N MET A 23 -5.52 11.60 -27.27
CA MET A 23 -4.22 10.93 -27.07
C MET A 23 -3.26 11.73 -26.15
N GLN A 24 -3.29 13.07 -26.21
CA GLN A 24 -2.50 13.90 -25.30
C GLN A 24 -3.08 13.89 -23.87
N GLU A 25 -4.41 13.83 -23.74
CA GLU A 25 -5.11 13.69 -22.46
C GLU A 25 -4.86 12.32 -21.82
N CYS A 26 -4.96 11.21 -22.56
CA CYS A 26 -4.61 9.86 -22.10
C CYS A 26 -3.16 9.80 -21.57
N THR A 27 -2.17 10.25 -22.35
CA THR A 27 -0.77 10.24 -21.89
C THR A 27 -0.50 11.16 -20.69
N ALA A 28 -1.30 12.21 -20.50
CA ALA A 28 -1.24 13.05 -19.30
C ALA A 28 -1.88 12.34 -18.08
N LEU A 29 -3.00 11.65 -18.26
CA LEU A 29 -3.69 10.88 -17.24
C LEU A 29 -2.89 9.64 -16.80
N GLU A 30 -2.28 8.90 -17.73
CA GLU A 30 -1.35 7.80 -17.43
C GLU A 30 -0.18 8.27 -16.57
N LYS A 31 0.40 9.43 -16.91
CA LYS A 31 1.47 10.05 -16.14
C LYS A 31 1.01 10.50 -14.75
N GLU A 32 -0.24 10.95 -14.61
CA GLU A 32 -0.82 11.21 -13.29
C GLU A 32 -1.08 9.90 -12.52
N LYS A 33 -1.68 8.85 -13.12
CA LYS A 33 -1.85 7.49 -12.56
C LYS A 33 -0.53 7.03 -11.95
N GLN A 34 0.56 7.04 -12.72
CA GLN A 34 1.89 6.65 -12.23
C GLN A 34 2.36 7.53 -11.06
N SER A 35 2.26 8.86 -11.17
CA SER A 35 2.70 9.76 -10.08
C SER A 35 1.89 9.59 -8.80
N LYS A 36 0.59 9.24 -8.87
CA LYS A 36 -0.19 8.87 -7.68
C LYS A 36 0.27 7.53 -7.11
N LEU A 37 0.57 6.54 -7.96
CA LEU A 37 1.02 5.22 -7.51
C LEU A 37 2.34 5.30 -6.74
N ASP A 38 3.33 6.01 -7.27
CA ASP A 38 4.61 6.25 -6.58
C ASP A 38 4.41 6.92 -5.21
N GLN A 39 3.47 7.88 -5.13
CA GLN A 39 3.12 8.56 -3.87
C GLN A 39 2.38 7.64 -2.89
N ILE A 40 1.48 6.78 -3.36
CA ILE A 40 0.77 5.82 -2.51
C ILE A 40 1.76 4.78 -1.98
N GLN A 41 2.63 4.21 -2.83
CA GLN A 41 3.67 3.27 -2.42
C GLN A 41 4.57 3.87 -1.33
N THR A 42 5.05 5.11 -1.53
CA THR A 42 5.87 5.83 -0.55
C THR A 42 5.13 6.02 0.78
N LYS A 43 3.85 6.42 0.75
CA LYS A 43 3.02 6.61 1.96
C LYS A 43 2.70 5.29 2.66
N THR A 44 2.47 4.21 1.91
CA THR A 44 2.26 2.87 2.46
C THR A 44 3.51 2.37 3.17
N GLN A 45 4.70 2.56 2.60
CA GLN A 45 5.96 2.25 3.28
C GLN A 45 6.13 3.06 4.57
N GLN A 46 5.89 4.37 4.53
CA GLN A 46 5.93 5.23 5.73
C GLN A 46 4.93 4.79 6.81
N LEU A 47 3.72 4.37 6.41
CA LEU A 47 2.72 3.83 7.33
C LEU A 47 3.19 2.52 7.96
N GLN A 48 3.78 1.60 7.19
CA GLN A 48 4.34 0.35 7.70
C GLN A 48 5.48 0.62 8.70
N GLU A 49 6.39 1.55 8.41
CA GLU A 49 7.46 1.96 9.32
C GLU A 49 6.91 2.54 10.65
N LEU A 50 5.86 3.38 10.58
CA LEU A 50 5.18 3.91 11.77
C LEU A 50 4.45 2.82 12.57
N ILE A 51 3.86 1.82 11.90
CA ILE A 51 3.23 0.66 12.55
C ILE A 51 4.30 -0.16 13.30
N LEU A 52 5.42 -0.51 12.67
CA LEU A 52 6.54 -1.18 13.33
C LEU A 52 7.03 -0.38 14.55
N GLN A 53 7.23 0.93 14.38
CA GLN A 53 7.65 1.79 15.47
C GLN A 53 6.67 1.74 16.66
N HIS A 54 5.36 1.85 16.40
CA HIS A 54 4.32 1.77 17.43
C HIS A 54 4.34 0.44 18.19
N ILE A 55 4.41 -0.67 17.47
CA ILE A 55 4.44 -2.03 18.02
C ILE A 55 5.71 -2.23 18.87
N SER A 56 6.86 -1.74 18.40
CA SER A 56 8.12 -1.85 19.13
C SER A 56 8.08 -1.11 20.48
N PHE A 57 7.51 0.10 20.51
CA PHE A 57 7.31 0.87 21.75
C PHE A 57 6.34 0.15 22.70
N LYS A 58 5.19 -0.31 22.19
CA LYS A 58 4.19 -1.05 22.98
C LYS A 58 4.78 -2.31 23.62
N SER A 59 5.49 -3.11 22.81
CA SER A 59 6.16 -4.34 23.25
C SER A 59 7.27 -4.07 24.27
N LEU A 60 8.05 -3.00 24.09
CA LEU A 60 9.07 -2.58 25.05
C LEU A 60 8.43 -2.18 26.40
N ILE A 61 7.36 -1.38 26.36
CA ILE A 61 6.63 -0.93 27.56
C ILE A 61 6.00 -2.12 28.29
N GLU A 62 5.34 -3.03 27.58
CA GLU A 62 4.75 -4.26 28.16
C GLU A 62 5.82 -5.11 28.85
N ARG A 63 6.91 -5.43 28.13
CA ARG A 63 8.00 -6.25 28.67
C ARG A 63 8.68 -5.60 29.88
N ASN A 64 8.87 -4.28 29.87
CA ASN A 64 9.46 -3.56 31.00
C ASN A 64 8.50 -3.53 32.19
N LYS A 65 7.20 -3.32 31.98
CA LYS A 65 6.17 -3.39 33.02
C LYS A 65 6.10 -4.78 33.66
N ASP A 66 6.23 -5.84 32.87
CA ASP A 66 6.29 -7.22 33.38
C ASP A 66 7.57 -7.50 34.19
N ALA A 67 8.70 -6.89 33.84
CA ALA A 67 9.93 -6.95 34.63
C ALA A 67 9.77 -6.21 35.97
N GLU A 68 9.15 -5.03 35.96
CA GLU A 68 8.82 -4.27 37.18
C GLU A 68 7.84 -5.03 38.09
N ASN A 69 6.80 -5.66 37.52
CA ASN A 69 5.85 -6.52 38.25
C ASN A 69 6.55 -7.73 38.90
N LYS A 70 7.63 -8.24 38.28
CA LYS A 70 8.50 -9.31 38.83
C LYS A 70 9.52 -8.77 39.86
N GLY A 71 9.45 -7.49 40.21
CA GLY A 71 10.35 -6.83 41.18
C GLY A 71 11.70 -6.38 40.60
N ILE A 72 11.94 -6.55 39.30
CA ILE A 72 13.18 -6.13 38.64
C ILE A 72 13.05 -4.65 38.25
N LYS A 73 13.33 -3.76 39.20
CA LYS A 73 13.44 -2.32 38.92
C LYS A 73 14.88 -1.95 38.59
N PRO A 74 15.21 -1.55 37.35
CA PRO A 74 16.57 -1.16 36.99
C PRO A 74 17.00 0.12 37.72
N SER A 75 18.29 0.24 38.01
CA SER A 75 18.88 1.49 38.51
C SER A 75 18.94 2.55 37.40
N PRO A 76 18.98 3.85 37.73
CA PRO A 76 19.10 4.91 36.72
C PRO A 76 20.36 4.83 35.84
N SER A 77 21.40 4.15 36.31
CA SER A 77 22.64 3.90 35.55
C SER A 77 22.61 2.64 34.68
N SER A 78 21.59 1.79 34.85
CA SER A 78 21.41 0.52 34.13
C SER A 78 20.30 0.58 33.07
N ALA A 79 19.68 1.75 32.88
CA ALA A 79 18.62 1.99 31.92
C ALA A 79 18.95 3.19 31.04
N ILE A 80 18.54 3.12 29.77
CA ILE A 80 18.64 4.22 28.80
C ILE A 80 17.21 4.55 28.36
N HIS A 81 16.84 5.82 28.45
CA HIS A 81 15.54 6.30 28.00
C HIS A 81 15.61 6.74 26.53
N LEU A 82 14.49 6.59 25.82
CA LEU A 82 14.35 7.05 24.44
C LEU A 82 13.96 8.55 24.43
N PRO A 83 14.37 9.34 23.42
CA PRO A 83 15.15 8.92 22.25
C PRO A 83 16.66 8.81 22.52
N PHE A 84 17.33 7.88 21.84
CA PHE A 84 18.79 7.75 21.88
C PHE A 84 19.37 7.24 20.56
N ILE A 85 20.64 7.56 20.30
CA ILE A 85 21.42 6.97 19.20
C ILE A 85 22.59 6.15 19.76
N VAL A 86 22.95 5.06 19.09
CA VAL A 86 24.06 4.18 19.46
C VAL A 86 25.15 4.21 18.39
N VAL A 87 26.35 4.65 18.78
CA VAL A 87 27.55 4.53 17.94
C VAL A 87 28.31 3.26 18.31
N ASN A 88 28.28 2.27 17.43
CA ASN A 88 28.97 0.98 17.60
C ASN A 88 30.32 1.00 16.85
N THR A 89 31.38 0.47 17.46
CA THR A 89 32.71 0.33 16.87
C THR A 89 33.42 -0.92 17.42
N SER A 90 34.55 -1.30 16.85
CA SER A 90 35.34 -2.43 17.35
C SER A 90 35.84 -2.18 18.77
N ASP A 91 35.80 -3.23 19.60
CA ASP A 91 36.53 -3.40 20.87
C ASP A 91 37.96 -2.85 20.88
N LYS A 92 38.66 -2.96 19.74
CA LYS A 92 40.06 -2.53 19.53
C LYS A 92 40.16 -1.15 18.87
N ALA A 93 39.08 -0.36 18.83
CA ALA A 93 39.14 1.01 18.34
C ALA A 93 39.69 1.94 19.43
N LEU A 94 40.47 2.94 19.02
CA LEU A 94 40.80 4.09 19.85
C LEU A 94 39.81 5.21 19.50
N ILE A 95 39.25 5.81 20.53
CA ILE A 95 38.20 6.82 20.45
C ILE A 95 38.68 8.04 21.24
N ASP A 96 39.06 9.11 20.53
CA ASP A 96 39.35 10.39 21.17
C ASP A 96 38.06 11.21 21.19
N CYS A 97 37.57 11.53 22.39
CA CYS A 97 36.37 12.33 22.60
C CYS A 97 36.74 13.71 23.14
N SER A 98 36.39 14.76 22.40
CA SER A 98 36.48 16.15 22.86
C SER A 98 35.08 16.70 23.05
N ILE A 99 34.81 17.29 24.22
CA ILE A 99 33.49 17.78 24.61
C ILE A 99 33.63 19.28 24.94
N SER A 100 32.72 20.10 24.45
CA SER A 100 32.68 21.52 24.80
C SER A 100 32.31 21.73 26.27
N ASN A 101 32.74 22.85 26.87
CA ASN A 101 32.50 23.13 28.29
C ASN A 101 31.00 23.20 28.66
N ASP A 102 30.18 23.62 27.71
CA ASP A 102 28.72 23.73 27.80
C ASP A 102 27.97 22.45 27.37
N LYS A 103 28.69 21.41 26.91
CA LYS A 103 28.16 20.12 26.45
C LYS A 103 27.19 20.21 25.28
N THR A 104 27.31 21.24 24.43
CA THR A 104 26.53 21.39 23.20
C THR A 104 27.21 20.69 22.02
N GLU A 105 28.54 20.66 21.99
CA GLU A 105 29.34 20.05 20.92
C GLU A 105 30.15 18.85 21.44
N TYR A 106 30.09 17.75 20.68
CA TYR A 106 30.86 16.53 20.91
C TYR A 106 31.59 16.16 19.63
N MET A 107 32.92 16.05 19.70
CA MET A 107 33.76 15.63 18.60
C MET A 107 34.37 14.26 18.93
N PHE A 108 34.00 13.25 18.16
CA PHE A 108 34.53 11.89 18.29
C PHE A 108 35.44 11.57 17.11
N ASN A 109 36.72 11.31 17.39
CA ASN A 109 37.66 10.80 16.41
C ASN A 109 37.85 9.29 16.60
N PHE A 110 37.58 8.51 15.57
CA PHE A 110 37.68 7.06 15.58
C PHE A 110 38.81 6.61 14.64
N ASN A 111 39.75 5.81 15.14
CA ASN A 111 40.80 5.22 14.28
C ASN A 111 40.29 4.07 13.38
N LYS A 112 39.00 3.73 13.46
CA LYS A 112 38.34 2.61 12.77
C LYS A 112 36.93 2.99 12.34
N ARG A 113 36.37 2.20 11.42
CA ARG A 113 34.95 2.31 11.02
C ARG A 113 34.04 2.10 12.22
N PHE A 114 33.07 3.00 12.37
CA PHE A 114 31.95 2.90 13.30
C PHE A 114 30.65 2.76 12.51
N GLN A 115 29.56 2.45 13.20
CA GLN A 115 28.19 2.42 12.70
C GLN A 115 27.31 3.22 13.65
N ILE A 116 26.37 3.99 13.14
CA ILE A 116 25.34 4.65 13.94
C ILE A 116 24.04 3.88 13.74
N HIS A 117 23.36 3.58 14.84
CA HIS A 117 22.03 2.95 14.85
C HIS A 117 21.10 3.83 15.69
N ASP A 118 19.89 4.08 15.21
CA ASP A 118 18.86 4.81 15.96
C ASP A 118 18.13 3.87 16.94
N ASP A 119 17.36 4.42 17.87
CA ASP A 119 16.65 3.61 18.87
C ASP A 119 15.70 2.58 18.24
N ILE A 120 14.96 2.95 17.18
CA ILE A 120 14.07 2.06 16.43
C ILE A 120 14.83 0.85 15.87
N ASP A 121 16.04 1.04 15.35
CA ASP A 121 16.85 -0.05 14.79
C ASP A 121 17.42 -0.98 15.86
N ILE A 122 17.68 -0.46 17.06
CA ILE A 122 17.99 -1.28 18.22
C ILE A 122 16.74 -2.08 18.65
N LEU A 123 15.56 -1.44 18.73
CA LEU A 123 14.30 -2.08 19.09
C LEU A 123 13.91 -3.21 18.11
N LYS A 124 14.10 -3.00 16.79
CA LYS A 124 13.98 -4.04 15.75
C LYS A 124 14.89 -5.25 16.08
N ARG A 125 16.19 -5.01 16.28
CA ARG A 125 17.17 -6.07 16.59
C ARG A 125 16.98 -6.76 17.94
N MET A 126 16.28 -6.14 18.87
CA MET A 126 15.89 -6.77 20.14
C MET A 126 14.75 -7.80 19.99
N GLY A 127 14.22 -8.01 18.78
CA GLY A 127 13.17 -9.00 18.50
C GLY A 127 11.77 -8.57 18.97
N LEU A 128 11.58 -7.30 19.31
CA LEU A 128 10.32 -6.74 19.84
C LEU A 128 9.23 -6.55 18.76
N LEU A 129 9.50 -7.02 17.53
CA LEU A 129 8.59 -6.99 16.39
C LEU A 129 8.13 -8.37 15.95
N PHE A 130 8.55 -9.44 16.64
CA PHE A 130 8.08 -10.81 16.38
C PHE A 130 8.23 -11.29 14.91
N GLY A 131 9.22 -10.78 14.17
CA GLY A 131 9.46 -11.13 12.76
C GLY A 131 8.68 -10.29 11.74
N LEU A 132 7.88 -9.32 12.19
CA LEU A 132 7.03 -8.47 11.33
C LEU A 132 7.84 -7.56 10.40
N ASP A 133 9.10 -7.29 10.73
CA ASP A 133 10.07 -6.59 9.89
C ASP A 133 10.57 -7.41 8.69
N LYS A 134 10.31 -8.74 8.69
CA LYS A 134 10.77 -9.69 7.66
C LYS A 134 9.65 -10.46 6.97
N GLY A 135 8.41 -10.36 7.47
CA GLY A 135 7.31 -11.24 7.05
C GLY A 135 7.43 -12.68 7.58
N GLU A 136 8.13 -12.87 8.70
CA GLU A 136 8.36 -14.17 9.34
C GLU A 136 7.62 -14.27 10.69
N CYS A 137 6.36 -13.84 10.76
CA CYS A 137 5.54 -13.95 11.98
C CYS A 137 4.83 -15.30 12.09
N THR A 138 4.68 -15.80 13.32
CA THR A 138 3.70 -16.86 13.62
C THR A 138 2.29 -16.28 13.73
N GLU A 139 1.24 -17.10 13.58
CA GLU A 139 -0.14 -16.60 13.73
C GLU A 139 -0.43 -16.13 15.18
N GLU A 140 0.19 -16.76 16.18
CA GLU A 140 0.12 -16.32 17.60
C GLU A 140 0.74 -14.92 17.79
N ASP A 141 1.88 -14.66 17.14
CA ASP A 141 2.53 -13.35 17.18
C ASP A 141 1.71 -12.28 16.44
N ILE A 142 1.10 -12.62 15.28
CA ILE A 142 0.22 -11.71 14.54
C ILE A 142 -0.96 -11.27 15.42
N ASP A 143 -1.65 -12.21 16.08
CA ASP A 143 -2.78 -11.89 16.95
C ASP A 143 -2.36 -11.09 18.20
N LYS A 144 -1.16 -11.37 18.75
CA LYS A 144 -0.57 -10.52 19.79
C LYS A 144 -0.34 -9.10 19.28
N VAL A 145 0.24 -8.93 18.09
CA VAL A 145 0.52 -7.61 17.52
C VAL A 145 -0.78 -6.85 17.19
N LYS A 146 -1.82 -7.51 16.66
CA LYS A 146 -3.15 -6.90 16.45
C LYS A 146 -3.67 -6.24 17.72
N SER A 147 -3.54 -6.91 18.88
CA SER A 147 -3.98 -6.37 20.17
C SER A 147 -3.23 -5.09 20.61
N MET A 148 -2.07 -4.81 20.02
CA MET A 148 -1.25 -3.61 20.31
C MET A 148 -1.56 -2.42 19.40
N VAL A 149 -2.25 -2.62 18.28
CA VAL A 149 -2.60 -1.58 17.30
C VAL A 149 -4.11 -1.28 17.29
N PRO A 150 -4.56 -0.13 16.75
CA PRO A 150 -5.97 0.13 16.50
C PRO A 150 -6.55 -0.81 15.43
N LYS A 151 -7.82 -1.20 15.56
CA LYS A 151 -8.52 -2.10 14.64
C LYS A 151 -8.37 -1.77 13.15
N SER A 152 -8.36 -0.47 12.82
CA SER A 152 -8.19 0.03 11.45
C SER A 152 -6.83 -0.32 10.81
N LEU A 153 -5.84 -0.76 11.60
CA LEU A 153 -4.50 -1.12 11.14
C LEU A 153 -4.22 -2.64 11.22
N GLU A 154 -5.16 -3.45 11.71
CA GLU A 154 -4.99 -4.91 11.82
C GLU A 154 -4.74 -5.56 10.45
N SER A 155 -5.41 -5.10 9.39
CA SER A 155 -5.22 -5.58 8.02
C SER A 155 -3.80 -5.33 7.48
N TYR A 156 -3.20 -4.18 7.81
CA TYR A 156 -1.80 -3.89 7.44
C TYR A 156 -0.83 -4.79 8.21
N VAL A 157 -1.09 -5.07 9.49
CA VAL A 157 -0.30 -6.02 10.28
C VAL A 157 -0.37 -7.43 9.69
N GLU A 158 -1.55 -7.90 9.26
CA GLU A 158 -1.69 -9.21 8.60
C GLU A 158 -0.93 -9.29 7.27
N GLN A 159 -1.03 -8.25 6.44
CA GLN A 159 -0.28 -8.16 5.17
C GLN A 159 1.23 -8.21 5.40
N MET A 160 1.73 -7.42 6.35
CA MET A 160 3.14 -7.39 6.75
C MET A 160 3.59 -8.75 7.32
N GLY A 161 2.80 -9.35 8.21
CA GLY A 161 3.14 -10.60 8.89
C GLY A 161 3.14 -11.82 7.99
N ARG A 162 2.31 -11.83 6.93
CA ARG A 162 2.29 -12.88 5.89
C ARG A 162 3.27 -12.61 4.73
N GLY A 163 4.02 -11.50 4.77
CA GLY A 163 4.94 -11.11 3.69
C GLY A 163 4.26 -10.74 2.36
N VAL A 164 2.95 -10.51 2.37
CA VAL A 164 2.17 -10.20 1.15
C VAL A 164 2.33 -8.72 0.84
N SER A 165 3.33 -8.41 0.02
CA SER A 165 3.46 -7.10 -0.60
C SER A 165 2.41 -6.95 -1.70
N ASN A 166 1.26 -6.37 -1.37
CA ASN A 166 0.34 -5.86 -2.38
C ASN A 166 1.02 -4.68 -3.09
N SER A 167 1.77 -5.00 -4.15
CA SER A 167 2.08 -4.02 -5.17
C SER A 167 0.76 -3.55 -5.77
N ILE A 168 0.40 -2.29 -5.53
CA ILE A 168 -0.85 -1.71 -6.03
C ILE A 168 -0.89 -1.71 -7.56
N SER A 169 0.28 -1.79 -8.21
CA SER A 169 0.42 -2.09 -9.64
C SER A 169 -0.33 -3.36 -10.05
N ASN A 170 -0.23 -4.46 -9.30
CA ASN A 170 -0.84 -5.74 -9.68
C ASN A 170 -2.38 -5.64 -9.72
N ILE A 171 -2.98 -4.87 -8.81
CA ILE A 171 -4.44 -4.65 -8.76
C ILE A 171 -4.91 -3.80 -9.95
N LEU A 172 -4.06 -2.92 -10.47
CA LEU A 172 -4.36 -2.02 -11.59
C LEU A 172 -3.90 -2.55 -12.95
N GLU A 173 -3.22 -3.69 -12.99
CA GLU A 173 -2.88 -4.44 -14.20
C GLU A 173 -3.93 -5.52 -14.52
N GLU A 174 -4.69 -6.00 -13.52
CA GLU A 174 -5.84 -6.90 -13.75
C GLU A 174 -7.03 -6.16 -14.40
N GLU A 175 -7.30 -4.90 -14.04
CA GLU A 175 -8.38 -4.09 -14.65
C GLU A 175 -8.16 -3.78 -16.15
N ASP A 176 -6.92 -3.82 -16.65
CA ASP A 176 -6.59 -3.52 -18.06
C ASP A 176 -6.76 -4.76 -19.00
N LEU A 177 -7.22 -5.92 -18.50
CA LEU A 177 -7.35 -7.18 -19.27
C LEU A 177 -8.79 -7.64 -19.56
N ASP A 178 -9.80 -7.14 -18.85
CA ASP A 178 -11.19 -7.63 -18.96
C ASP A 178 -12.01 -6.99 -20.11
N ASP A 179 -11.45 -5.99 -20.81
CA ASP A 179 -12.18 -5.12 -21.78
C ASP A 179 -12.01 -5.49 -23.27
N VAL A 180 -11.56 -6.73 -23.62
CA VAL A 180 -11.17 -7.09 -25.01
C VAL A 180 -12.10 -8.08 -25.73
N ASP A 181 -12.96 -8.83 -25.03
CA ASP A 181 -13.63 -10.03 -25.59
C ASP A 181 -15.16 -9.93 -25.86
N GLU A 182 -15.69 -8.77 -26.30
CA GLU A 182 -17.08 -8.67 -26.82
C GLU A 182 -17.24 -7.84 -28.13
N GLU A 183 -16.44 -8.10 -29.17
CA GLU A 183 -16.81 -7.66 -30.53
C GLU A 183 -16.33 -8.61 -31.67
N GLU A 184 -16.98 -9.78 -31.83
CA GLU A 184 -17.14 -10.43 -33.15
C GLU A 184 -18.13 -11.63 -33.10
N THR A 185 -19.30 -11.49 -33.74
CA THR A 185 -19.96 -12.54 -34.57
C THR A 185 -21.29 -12.02 -35.13
N LEU A 186 -21.29 -11.60 -36.40
CA LEU A 186 -22.53 -11.22 -37.10
C LEU A 186 -22.50 -11.62 -38.59
N GLU A 187 -22.48 -12.94 -38.82
CA GLU A 187 -22.88 -13.59 -40.06
C GLU A 187 -23.74 -14.82 -39.68
N GLY A 188 -24.89 -15.13 -40.28
CA GLY A 188 -25.57 -14.46 -41.38
C GLY A 188 -26.20 -15.50 -42.32
N GLU A 189 -27.44 -15.91 -42.07
CA GLU A 189 -28.18 -16.78 -42.99
C GLU A 189 -29.67 -16.42 -42.99
N ALA A 190 -30.23 -16.31 -44.19
CA ALA A 190 -31.64 -16.04 -44.42
C ALA A 190 -32.15 -17.04 -45.45
N GLU A 191 -33.21 -17.78 -45.12
CA GLU A 191 -34.08 -18.37 -46.12
C GLU A 191 -35.50 -18.55 -45.56
N THR A 192 -36.47 -18.45 -46.46
CA THR A 192 -37.92 -18.37 -46.21
C THR A 192 -38.62 -19.67 -46.58
N GLU A 193 -39.69 -20.05 -45.90
CA GLU A 193 -40.94 -20.51 -46.56
C GLU A 193 -42.13 -20.62 -45.58
N ASP A 194 -43.34 -20.45 -46.11
CA ASP A 194 -44.61 -20.32 -45.39
C ASP A 194 -45.28 -21.65 -45.02
N GLN A 195 -46.12 -21.65 -43.97
CA GLN A 195 -47.45 -22.30 -44.04
C GLN A 195 -48.46 -21.87 -42.96
N GLU A 196 -49.75 -22.06 -43.27
CA GLU A 196 -50.89 -21.35 -42.69
C GLU A 196 -51.66 -22.11 -41.56
N VAL A 197 -52.17 -21.32 -40.59
CA VAL A 197 -53.52 -21.32 -40.00
C VAL A 197 -54.23 -22.64 -39.61
N GLU A 198 -54.51 -22.77 -38.30
CA GLU A 198 -55.82 -23.06 -37.62
C GLU A 198 -55.56 -23.19 -36.09
N ALA A 199 -56.49 -23.09 -35.14
CA ALA A 199 -57.70 -22.29 -34.91
C ALA A 199 -58.21 -22.59 -33.46
N ASN A 200 -59.06 -21.73 -32.88
CA ASN A 200 -59.85 -21.94 -31.64
C ASN A 200 -59.08 -22.03 -30.29
N GLU A 201 -59.62 -21.65 -29.11
CA GLU A 201 -60.87 -20.96 -28.72
C GLU A 201 -60.73 -20.39 -27.26
N TYR A 202 -61.67 -19.53 -26.83
CA TYR A 202 -62.10 -19.16 -25.44
C TYR A 202 -61.22 -19.57 -24.22
N SER A 203 -61.02 -18.81 -23.14
CA SER A 203 -61.45 -17.48 -22.67
C SER A 203 -60.59 -17.17 -21.39
N GLU A 204 -60.79 -16.16 -20.51
CA GLU A 204 -61.90 -15.22 -20.29
C GLU A 204 -61.41 -13.88 -19.65
N ASP A 205 -62.37 -13.02 -19.35
CA ASP A 205 -62.35 -11.67 -18.79
C ASP A 205 -62.31 -11.65 -17.24
N SER A 206 -61.55 -10.72 -16.63
CA SER A 206 -62.06 -9.74 -15.65
C SER A 206 -60.92 -8.98 -14.97
N SER A 207 -60.97 -7.65 -15.06
CA SER A 207 -60.27 -6.74 -14.15
C SER A 207 -60.87 -6.79 -12.75
N ASP A 208 -60.07 -6.53 -11.71
CA ASP A 208 -60.57 -5.72 -10.59
C ASP A 208 -59.45 -4.88 -9.94
N VAL A 209 -59.83 -3.74 -9.38
CA VAL A 209 -58.95 -2.67 -8.89
C VAL A 209 -59.49 -2.17 -7.55
N ASP A 210 -58.62 -2.05 -6.53
CA ASP A 210 -58.58 -0.98 -5.50
C ASP A 210 -58.06 -1.45 -4.12
N VAL A 211 -57.47 -0.46 -3.42
CA VAL A 211 -57.00 -0.40 -2.01
C VAL A 211 -55.66 -1.07 -1.67
#